data_AF-A0A174V7F7-F1
#
_entry.id   AF-A0A174V7F7-F1
#
_cell.length_a   1.000
_cell.length_b   1.000
_cell.length_c   1.000
_cell.angle_alpha   90.00
_cell.angle_beta   90.00
_cell.angle_gamma   90.00
#
_symmetry.space_group_name_H-M   'P 1'
#
loop_
_entity.id
_entity.type
_entity.pdbx_description
1 polymer ?
#
loop_
_entity_poly.entity_id
_entity_poly.type
_entity_poly.pdbx_seq_one_letter_code
_entity_poly.pdbx_strand_id
1 'polypeptide(L)'
;MTKKPNIILLRDIVLPFEQANKELALIKQDIDNSKEQRQIKSLFLYSYAIFESTLVQSYANILYAFPERMNADKIDFVKYKNDIISNSLSHTLIEQLSADFSQNLMYGKISDGLKKYANTLQIPILDKIHLSNLEKIKRLRNTIIHNTPIQTILKSEFVNDYICCVNSALNEITQNIYSKYQEYTATKLIQDTWNYLFNSPLLKFEEHWEVDELGEVSHYKYEKLKKVAFSLCSHERTFLILFMSNYNSHICNEVYNLNDISMHVSISKRDKIAYITELFDRYPLLLQNFRSEK
;
A
#
# COMPACT_ATOMS: atom_id res chain seq x y z
N MET A 1 -18.82 15.42 11.67
CA MET A 1 -18.52 13.98 11.50
C MET A 1 -17.04 13.87 11.19
N THR A 2 -16.30 13.01 11.90
CA THR A 2 -14.91 12.69 11.59
C THR A 2 -14.83 11.94 10.26
N LYS A 3 -13.92 12.33 9.37
CA LYS A 3 -13.73 11.70 8.06
C LYS A 3 -13.18 10.28 8.26
N LYS A 4 -13.66 9.30 7.46
CA LYS A 4 -13.10 7.93 7.44
C LYS A 4 -11.60 8.02 7.11
N PRO A 5 -10.69 7.47 7.94
CA PRO A 5 -9.27 7.43 7.61
C PRO A 5 -8.99 6.50 6.44
N ASN A 6 -7.93 6.79 5.69
CA ASN A 6 -7.48 5.90 4.62
C ASN A 6 -6.60 4.81 5.21
N ILE A 7 -6.87 3.55 4.86
CA ILE A 7 -6.12 2.40 5.33
C ILE A 7 -4.90 2.24 4.44
N ILE A 8 -3.80 2.89 4.81
CA ILE A 8 -2.53 2.81 4.10
C ILE A 8 -1.36 3.14 5.03
N LEU A 9 -0.24 2.48 4.79
CA LEU A 9 1.05 2.78 5.39
C LEU A 9 2.05 3.15 4.30
N LEU A 10 2.90 4.14 4.57
CA LEU A 10 3.97 4.55 3.67
C LEU A 10 4.83 3.36 3.24
N ARG A 11 5.14 2.46 4.19
CA ARG A 11 5.90 1.23 3.93
C ARG A 11 5.29 0.38 2.83
N ASP A 12 3.97 0.31 2.70
CA ASP A 12 3.32 -0.52 1.68
C ASP A 12 3.47 0.07 0.28
N ILE A 13 3.63 1.40 0.20
CA ILE A 13 3.86 2.09 -1.08
C ILE A 13 5.33 1.93 -1.50
N VAL A 14 6.25 1.98 -0.53
CA VAL A 14 7.70 2.00 -0.77
C VAL A 14 8.31 0.59 -0.86
N LEU A 15 7.76 -0.41 -0.17
CA LEU A 15 8.28 -1.78 -0.14
C LEU A 15 8.53 -2.38 -1.54
N PRO A 16 7.64 -2.20 -2.56
CA PRO A 16 7.93 -2.65 -3.92
C PRO A 16 9.22 -2.05 -4.50
N PHE A 17 9.51 -0.78 -4.20
CA PHE A 17 10.73 -0.11 -4.66
C PHE A 17 11.99 -0.64 -3.97
N GLU A 18 11.91 -0.89 -2.66
CA GLU A 18 13.04 -1.49 -1.91
C GLU A 18 13.36 -2.90 -2.42
N GLN A 19 12.33 -3.71 -2.68
CA GLN A 19 12.48 -5.05 -3.25
C GLN A 19 13.06 -4.98 -4.67
N ALA A 20 12.55 -4.07 -5.50
CA ALA A 20 13.06 -3.84 -6.84
C ALA A 20 14.53 -3.42 -6.85
N ASN A 21 14.94 -2.50 -5.97
CA ASN A 21 16.32 -2.04 -5.88
C ASN A 21 17.28 -3.16 -5.47
N LYS A 22 16.88 -4.02 -4.52
CA LYS A 22 17.65 -5.22 -4.13
C LYS A 22 17.80 -6.18 -5.30
N GLU A 23 16.70 -6.48 -6.00
CA GLU A 23 16.70 -7.42 -7.12
C GLU A 23 17.50 -6.88 -8.31
N LEU A 24 17.38 -5.60 -8.65
CA LEU A 24 18.16 -4.95 -9.70
C LEU A 24 19.67 -4.95 -9.40
N ALA A 25 20.06 -4.87 -8.13
CA ALA A 25 21.46 -4.99 -7.73
C ALA A 25 22.01 -6.40 -7.97
N LEU A 26 21.23 -7.44 -7.67
CA LEU A 26 21.58 -8.84 -7.97
C LEU A 26 21.69 -9.08 -9.48
N ILE A 27 20.72 -8.59 -10.26
CA ILE A 27 20.73 -8.71 -11.72
C ILE A 27 21.98 -8.06 -12.32
N LYS A 28 22.39 -6.89 -11.80
CA LYS A 28 23.62 -6.21 -12.25
C LYS A 28 24.86 -7.09 -12.02
N GLN A 29 24.97 -7.70 -10.84
CA GLN A 29 26.06 -8.62 -10.52
C GLN A 29 26.06 -9.84 -11.47
N ASP A 30 24.89 -10.39 -11.79
CA ASP A 30 24.77 -11.52 -12.71
C ASP A 30 25.14 -11.16 -14.15
N ILE A 31 24.83 -9.95 -14.61
CA ILE A 31 25.23 -9.44 -15.92
C ILE A 31 26.75 -9.31 -16.03
N ASP A 32 27.40 -8.77 -15.01
CA ASP A 32 28.86 -8.60 -14.98
C ASP A 32 29.60 -9.94 -15.05
N ASN A 33 29.01 -11.00 -14.49
CA ASN A 33 29.56 -12.34 -14.51
C ASN A 33 29.17 -13.14 -15.77
N SER A 34 28.20 -12.68 -16.55
CA SER A 34 27.70 -13.40 -17.72
C SER A 34 28.49 -13.09 -18.99
N LYS A 35 28.84 -14.14 -19.73
CA LYS A 35 29.42 -14.05 -21.08
C LYS A 35 28.42 -14.46 -22.17
N GLU A 36 27.25 -14.95 -21.78
CA GLU A 36 26.26 -15.50 -22.70
C GLU A 36 25.20 -14.47 -23.08
N GLN A 37 25.08 -14.20 -24.39
CA GLN A 37 24.09 -13.25 -24.92
C GLN A 37 22.65 -13.61 -24.55
N ARG A 38 22.33 -14.90 -24.41
CA ARG A 38 20.99 -15.35 -24.01
C ARG A 38 20.67 -14.92 -22.58
N GLN A 39 21.61 -15.13 -21.67
CA GLN A 39 21.45 -14.75 -20.26
C GLN A 39 21.35 -13.24 -20.11
N ILE A 40 22.24 -12.46 -20.76
CA ILE A 40 22.20 -10.99 -20.73
C ILE A 40 20.84 -10.46 -21.22
N LYS A 41 20.29 -11.03 -22.30
CA LYS A 41 18.96 -10.65 -22.81
C LYS A 41 17.85 -10.96 -21.81
N SER A 42 17.85 -12.15 -21.22
CA SER A 42 16.86 -12.52 -20.21
C SER A 42 16.91 -11.59 -18.99
N LEU A 43 18.11 -11.27 -18.51
CA LEU A 43 18.32 -10.35 -17.38
C LEU A 43 17.90 -8.92 -17.70
N PHE A 44 18.14 -8.44 -18.93
CA PHE A 44 17.61 -7.17 -19.42
C PHE A 44 16.07 -7.13 -19.43
N LEU A 45 15.43 -8.18 -19.96
CA LEU A 45 13.96 -8.26 -19.97
C LEU A 45 13.38 -8.33 -18.56
N TYR A 46 14.03 -9.09 -17.68
CA TYR A 46 13.59 -9.26 -16.30
C TYR A 46 13.71 -7.96 -15.49
N SER A 47 14.81 -7.22 -15.60
CA SER A 47 14.95 -5.90 -14.96
C SER A 47 13.90 -4.89 -15.45
N TYR A 48 13.47 -4.98 -16.72
CA TYR A 48 12.36 -4.16 -17.22
C TYR A 48 11.00 -4.60 -16.66
N ALA A 49 10.77 -5.90 -16.51
CA ALA A 49 9.58 -6.41 -15.85
C ALA A 49 9.51 -5.96 -14.38
N ILE A 50 10.63 -5.95 -13.66
CA ILE A 50 10.72 -5.42 -12.28
C ILE A 50 10.33 -3.95 -12.23
N PHE A 51 10.85 -3.14 -13.14
CA PHE A 51 10.49 -1.73 -13.21
C PHE A 51 8.97 -1.54 -13.44
N GLU A 52 8.37 -2.23 -14.42
CA GLU A 52 6.93 -2.12 -14.69
C GLU A 52 6.09 -2.64 -13.51
N SER A 53 6.45 -3.79 -12.94
CA SER A 53 5.68 -4.38 -11.82
C SER A 53 5.74 -3.52 -10.57
N THR A 54 6.88 -2.88 -10.27
CA THR A 54 7.04 -1.96 -9.15
C THR A 54 6.09 -0.78 -9.25
N LEU A 55 5.99 -0.17 -10.44
CA LEU A 55 5.08 0.93 -10.68
C LEU A 55 3.63 0.48 -10.63
N VAL A 56 3.29 -0.67 -11.22
CA VAL A 56 1.93 -1.21 -11.18
C VAL A 56 1.48 -1.51 -9.75
N GLN A 57 2.33 -2.17 -8.95
CA GLN A 57 2.01 -2.56 -7.57
C GLN A 57 1.86 -1.34 -6.66
N SER A 58 2.78 -0.39 -6.71
CA SER A 58 2.67 0.86 -5.93
C SER A 58 1.46 1.69 -6.34
N TYR A 59 1.13 1.73 -7.64
CA TYR A 59 -0.07 2.39 -8.15
C TYR A 59 -1.35 1.74 -7.64
N ALA A 60 -1.42 0.41 -7.63
CA ALA A 60 -2.55 -0.34 -7.07
C ALA A 60 -2.73 -0.06 -5.57
N ASN A 61 -1.65 -0.07 -4.80
CA ASN A 61 -1.68 0.22 -3.36
C ASN A 61 -2.23 1.62 -3.05
N ILE A 62 -1.86 2.61 -3.87
CA ILE A 62 -2.39 3.98 -3.78
C ILE A 62 -3.87 4.02 -4.19
N LEU A 63 -4.25 3.40 -5.30
CA LEU A 63 -5.64 3.42 -5.76
C LEU A 63 -6.59 2.71 -4.79
N TYR A 64 -6.14 1.66 -4.11
CA TYR A 64 -6.91 1.04 -3.05
C TYR A 64 -7.23 2.04 -1.94
N ALA A 65 -6.22 2.81 -1.51
CA ALA A 65 -6.36 3.73 -0.38
C ALA A 65 -7.05 5.06 -0.76
N PHE A 66 -7.01 5.41 -2.05
CA PHE A 66 -7.60 6.61 -2.62
C PHE A 66 -8.43 6.27 -3.87
N PRO A 67 -9.53 5.50 -3.70
CA PRO A 67 -10.31 4.99 -4.82
C PRO A 67 -10.95 6.11 -5.65
N GLU A 68 -11.17 7.29 -5.05
CA GLU A 68 -11.66 8.49 -5.74
C GLU A 68 -10.73 8.99 -6.85
N ARG A 69 -9.47 8.53 -6.88
CA ARG A 69 -8.49 8.88 -7.92
C ARG A 69 -8.60 7.98 -9.15
N MET A 70 -9.40 6.92 -9.10
CA MET A 70 -9.77 6.16 -10.28
C MET A 70 -10.74 6.98 -11.13
N ASN A 71 -10.52 7.03 -12.44
CA ASN A 71 -11.48 7.64 -13.34
C ASN A 71 -12.67 6.67 -13.51
N ALA A 72 -13.80 7.00 -12.89
CA ALA A 72 -15.02 6.19 -12.87
C ALA A 72 -15.53 5.83 -14.28
N ASP A 73 -15.32 6.69 -15.28
CA ASP A 73 -15.77 6.48 -16.66
C ASP A 73 -15.03 5.30 -17.36
N LYS A 74 -13.94 4.82 -16.76
CA LYS A 74 -13.13 3.72 -17.28
C LYS A 74 -13.36 2.40 -16.54
N ILE A 75 -14.29 2.36 -15.59
CA ILE A 75 -14.63 1.14 -14.87
C ILE A 75 -15.72 0.39 -15.64
N ASP A 76 -15.41 -0.83 -16.07
CA ASP A 76 -16.38 -1.73 -16.68
C ASP A 76 -17.21 -2.44 -15.60
N PHE A 77 -18.33 -1.85 -15.19
CA PHE A 77 -19.22 -2.44 -14.20
C PHE A 77 -19.85 -3.77 -14.62
N VAL A 78 -19.90 -4.09 -15.93
CA VAL A 78 -20.40 -5.38 -16.41
C VAL A 78 -19.42 -6.48 -16.03
N LYS A 79 -18.11 -6.22 -16.17
CA LYS A 79 -17.05 -7.14 -15.75
C LYS A 79 -17.18 -7.54 -14.28
N TYR A 80 -17.48 -6.59 -13.40
CA TYR A 80 -17.55 -6.81 -11.94
C TYR A 80 -18.94 -7.17 -11.42
N LYS A 81 -19.93 -7.44 -12.29
CA LYS A 81 -21.32 -7.67 -11.87
C LYS A 81 -21.44 -8.75 -10.80
N ASN A 82 -20.75 -9.88 -10.98
CA ASN A 82 -20.82 -10.99 -10.03
C ASN A 82 -20.15 -10.63 -8.71
N ASP A 83 -19.01 -9.92 -8.74
CA ASP A 83 -18.29 -9.48 -7.54
C ASP A 83 -19.09 -8.44 -6.75
N ILE A 84 -19.79 -7.53 -7.43
CA ILE A 84 -20.69 -6.56 -6.80
C ILE A 84 -21.86 -7.27 -6.09
N ILE A 85 -22.38 -8.36 -6.67
CA ILE A 85 -23.49 -9.13 -6.11
C ILE A 85 -23.02 -10.05 -4.98
N SER A 86 -21.83 -10.65 -5.09
CA SER A 86 -21.32 -11.66 -4.16
C SER A 86 -20.60 -11.07 -2.94
N ASN A 87 -20.05 -9.86 -3.05
CA ASN A 87 -19.30 -9.24 -1.95
C ASN A 87 -20.23 -8.49 -0.98
N SER A 88 -20.13 -8.86 0.30
CA SER A 88 -20.84 -8.19 1.40
C SER A 88 -20.15 -6.90 1.87
N LEU A 89 -18.88 -6.72 1.50
CA LEU A 89 -18.02 -5.59 1.85
C LEU A 89 -17.43 -4.97 0.58
N SER A 90 -17.42 -3.65 0.49
CA SER A 90 -16.99 -2.92 -0.72
C SER A 90 -15.47 -2.93 -0.96
N HIS A 91 -14.66 -3.31 0.03
CA HIS A 91 -13.20 -3.20 -0.08
C HIS A 91 -12.58 -4.26 -1.00
N THR A 92 -13.12 -5.49 -1.03
CA THR A 92 -12.66 -6.55 -1.94
C THR A 92 -12.86 -6.14 -3.40
N LEU A 93 -13.98 -5.47 -3.70
CA LEU A 93 -14.23 -4.88 -5.01
C LEU A 93 -13.24 -3.75 -5.33
N ILE A 94 -12.95 -2.86 -4.36
CA ILE A 94 -11.97 -1.78 -4.54
C ILE A 94 -10.57 -2.33 -4.83
N GLU A 95 -10.17 -3.41 -4.18
CA GLU A 95 -8.90 -4.10 -4.41
C GLU A 95 -8.79 -4.63 -5.83
N GLN A 96 -9.81 -5.36 -6.29
CA GLN A 96 -9.88 -5.90 -7.65
C GLN A 96 -9.84 -4.77 -8.70
N LEU A 97 -10.64 -3.72 -8.48
CA LEU A 97 -10.66 -2.54 -9.36
C LEU A 97 -9.29 -1.87 -9.43
N SER A 98 -8.62 -1.71 -8.28
CA SER A 98 -7.30 -1.08 -8.21
C SER A 98 -6.24 -1.91 -8.95
N ALA A 99 -6.28 -3.24 -8.80
CA ALA A 99 -5.41 -4.16 -9.52
C ALA A 99 -5.65 -4.08 -11.04
N ASP A 100 -6.89 -4.15 -11.50
CA ASP A 100 -7.20 -4.09 -12.93
C ASP A 100 -6.88 -2.72 -13.56
N PHE A 101 -7.15 -1.63 -12.85
CA PHE A 101 -6.86 -0.28 -13.33
C PHE A 101 -5.36 -0.01 -13.43
N SER A 102 -4.56 -0.66 -12.58
CA SER A 102 -3.10 -0.55 -12.56
C SER A 102 -2.42 -1.34 -13.67
N GLN A 103 -2.95 -2.49 -14.09
CA GLN A 103 -2.37 -3.31 -15.16
C GLN A 103 -2.19 -2.53 -16.47
N ASN A 104 -3.10 -1.61 -16.77
CA ASN A 104 -3.06 -0.80 -17.99
C ASN A 104 -2.15 0.45 -17.87
N LEU A 105 -1.49 0.66 -16.74
CA LEU A 105 -0.66 1.85 -16.48
C LEU A 105 0.45 2.02 -17.52
N MET A 106 1.16 0.93 -17.83
CA MET A 106 2.34 0.96 -18.69
C MET A 106 2.02 0.55 -20.14
N TYR A 107 0.73 0.45 -20.49
CA TYR A 107 0.33 0.20 -21.88
C TYR A 107 0.60 1.44 -22.76
N GLY A 108 1.10 1.24 -23.99
CA GLY A 108 1.43 2.35 -24.89
C GLY A 108 2.74 3.06 -24.57
N LYS A 109 2.78 4.40 -24.63
CA LYS A 109 3.99 5.18 -24.38
C LYS A 109 4.29 5.24 -22.87
N ILE A 110 5.54 4.97 -22.49
CA ILE A 110 5.97 5.03 -21.08
C ILE A 110 5.82 6.44 -20.49
N SER A 111 6.03 7.49 -21.28
CA SER A 111 5.86 8.87 -20.85
C SER A 111 4.41 9.20 -20.49
N ASP A 112 3.43 8.64 -21.21
CA ASP A 112 2.01 8.83 -20.89
C ASP A 112 1.64 8.05 -19.61
N GLY A 113 2.14 6.83 -19.46
CA GLY A 113 1.98 6.02 -18.25
C GLY A 113 2.57 6.69 -17.01
N LEU A 114 3.79 7.21 -17.09
CA LEU A 114 4.47 7.90 -15.98
C LEU A 114 3.82 9.25 -15.64
N LYS A 115 3.31 9.99 -16.63
CA LYS A 115 2.49 11.19 -16.37
C LYS A 115 1.20 10.84 -15.64
N LYS A 116 0.51 9.78 -16.08
CA LYS A 116 -0.69 9.27 -15.40
C LYS A 116 -0.35 8.87 -13.97
N TYR A 117 0.74 8.12 -13.77
CA TYR A 117 1.24 7.71 -12.46
C TYR A 117 1.46 8.92 -11.55
N ALA A 118 2.27 9.89 -11.99
CA ALA A 118 2.60 11.09 -11.21
C ALA A 118 1.35 11.91 -10.85
N ASN A 119 0.43 12.10 -11.80
CA ASN A 119 -0.82 12.84 -11.56
C ASN A 119 -1.74 12.14 -10.54
N THR A 120 -1.93 10.82 -10.66
CA THR A 120 -2.74 10.04 -9.70
C THR A 120 -2.10 10.03 -8.32
N LEU A 121 -0.77 9.88 -8.24
CA LEU A 121 -0.05 9.91 -6.96
C LEU A 121 0.14 11.33 -6.43
N GLN A 122 -0.16 12.36 -7.22
CA GLN A 122 0.08 13.77 -6.92
C GLN A 122 1.53 14.03 -6.51
N ILE A 123 2.46 13.45 -7.26
CA ILE A 123 3.91 13.65 -7.13
C ILE A 123 4.46 14.34 -8.37
N PRO A 124 5.65 14.96 -8.30
CA PRO A 124 6.31 15.52 -9.47
C PRO A 124 6.49 14.48 -10.59
N ILE A 125 6.34 14.92 -11.83
CA ILE A 125 6.67 14.11 -13.01
C ILE A 125 8.20 14.00 -13.06
N LEU A 126 8.70 12.79 -13.36
CA LEU A 126 10.12 12.54 -13.60
C LEU A 126 10.72 13.53 -14.59
N ASP A 127 12.01 13.80 -14.41
CA ASP A 127 12.73 14.70 -15.30
C ASP A 127 12.74 14.21 -16.78
N LYS A 128 13.02 15.15 -17.69
CA LYS A 128 13.04 14.84 -19.13
C LYS A 128 14.13 13.85 -19.53
N ILE A 129 15.22 13.79 -18.78
CA ILE A 129 16.38 12.93 -19.08
C ILE A 129 16.01 11.48 -18.80
N HIS A 130 15.44 11.18 -17.63
CA HIS A 130 14.91 9.86 -17.28
C HIS A 130 13.84 9.43 -18.27
N LEU A 131 12.87 10.29 -18.58
CA LEU A 131 11.79 9.97 -19.52
C LEU A 131 12.34 9.57 -20.91
N SER A 132 13.28 10.33 -21.44
CA SER A 132 13.92 10.03 -22.74
C SER A 132 14.67 8.70 -22.72
N ASN A 133 15.40 8.41 -21.64
CA ASN A 133 16.15 7.16 -21.53
C ASN A 133 15.22 5.95 -21.39
N LEU A 134 14.19 6.04 -20.53
CA LEU A 134 13.17 5.00 -20.36
C LEU A 134 12.39 4.72 -21.65
N GLU A 135 12.15 5.72 -22.48
CA GLU A 135 11.57 5.51 -23.82
C GLU A 135 12.48 4.67 -24.73
N LYS A 136 13.79 4.95 -24.75
CA LYS A 136 14.76 4.18 -25.55
C LYS A 136 14.80 2.72 -25.08
N ILE A 137 14.83 2.52 -23.77
CA ILE A 137 14.80 1.20 -23.13
C ILE A 137 13.55 0.42 -23.54
N LYS A 138 12.36 1.02 -23.42
CA LYS A 138 11.09 0.35 -23.77
C LYS A 138 11.04 -0.05 -25.24
N ARG A 139 11.53 0.80 -26.14
CA ARG A 139 11.61 0.48 -27.58
C ARG A 139 12.51 -0.73 -27.81
N LEU A 140 13.69 -0.76 -27.19
CA LEU A 140 14.60 -1.89 -27.27
C LEU A 140 13.97 -3.18 -26.72
N ARG A 141 13.30 -3.10 -25.57
CA ARG A 141 12.53 -4.21 -24.97
C ARG A 141 11.52 -4.79 -25.95
N ASN A 142 10.73 -3.93 -26.59
CA ASN A 142 9.74 -4.36 -27.58
C ASN A 142 10.40 -5.00 -28.81
N THR A 143 11.52 -4.46 -29.28
CA THR A 143 12.29 -5.06 -30.38
C THR A 143 12.78 -6.46 -30.03
N ILE A 144 13.29 -6.68 -28.81
CA ILE A 144 13.81 -7.98 -28.38
C ILE A 144 12.69 -9.03 -28.25
N ILE A 145 11.51 -8.64 -27.75
CA ILE A 145 10.38 -9.56 -27.55
C ILE A 145 9.72 -9.94 -28.89
N HIS A 146 9.47 -8.96 -29.76
CA HIS A 146 8.64 -9.17 -30.94
C HIS A 146 9.41 -9.54 -32.20
N ASN A 147 10.73 -9.32 -32.25
CA ASN A 147 11.58 -9.75 -33.37
C ASN A 147 12.59 -10.79 -32.89
N THR A 148 12.51 -12.05 -33.36
CA THR A 148 13.62 -13.01 -33.20
C THR A 148 13.84 -13.89 -34.45
N PRO A 149 15.09 -14.36 -34.74
CA PRO A 149 16.27 -14.32 -33.85
C PRO A 149 17.62 -13.81 -34.45
N ILE A 150 18.57 -13.52 -33.55
CA ILE A 150 20.06 -13.60 -33.64
C ILE A 150 20.88 -12.29 -33.48
N GLN A 151 20.66 -11.18 -34.19
CA GLN A 151 21.74 -10.17 -34.30
C GLN A 151 21.86 -9.08 -33.23
N THR A 152 20.84 -8.79 -32.41
CA THR A 152 20.98 -7.73 -31.40
C THR A 152 21.90 -8.22 -30.29
N ILE A 153 23.18 -7.90 -30.40
CA ILE A 153 24.18 -8.13 -29.35
C ILE A 153 23.99 -7.03 -28.31
N LEU A 154 23.66 -7.42 -27.09
CA LEU A 154 23.64 -6.50 -25.95
C LEU A 154 24.99 -6.59 -25.25
N LYS A 155 25.67 -5.45 -25.16
CA LYS A 155 26.87 -5.33 -24.31
C LYS A 155 26.43 -5.24 -22.86
N SER A 156 27.14 -5.91 -21.96
CA SER A 156 26.91 -5.84 -20.51
C SER A 156 26.93 -4.40 -20.00
N GLU A 157 27.90 -3.60 -20.46
CA GLU A 157 28.02 -2.14 -20.21
C GLU A 157 26.69 -1.40 -20.45
N PHE A 158 26.07 -1.65 -21.60
CA PHE A 158 24.81 -1.01 -21.96
C PHE A 158 23.64 -1.46 -21.06
N VAL A 159 23.59 -2.75 -20.69
CA VAL A 159 22.55 -3.26 -19.78
C VAL A 159 22.76 -2.71 -18.37
N ASN A 160 24.01 -2.51 -17.94
CA ASN A 160 24.33 -1.88 -16.67
C ASN A 160 23.92 -0.40 -16.65
N ASP A 161 24.17 0.34 -17.71
CA ASP A 161 23.70 1.73 -17.85
C ASP A 161 22.17 1.80 -17.79
N TYR A 162 21.51 0.82 -18.40
CA TYR A 162 20.06 0.66 -18.31
C TYR A 162 19.60 0.44 -16.86
N ILE A 163 20.17 -0.53 -16.15
CA ILE A 163 19.81 -0.81 -14.74
C ILE A 163 20.07 0.42 -13.87
N CYS A 164 21.18 1.12 -14.08
CA CYS A 164 21.48 2.38 -13.40
C CYS A 164 20.41 3.45 -13.68
N CYS A 165 19.96 3.58 -14.93
CA CYS A 165 18.91 4.51 -15.31
C CYS A 165 17.56 4.16 -14.64
N VAL A 166 17.18 2.88 -14.62
CA VAL A 166 15.96 2.41 -13.94
C VAL A 166 16.02 2.66 -12.46
N ASN A 167 17.13 2.27 -11.82
CA ASN A 167 17.32 2.45 -10.39
C ASN A 167 17.27 3.94 -10.02
N SER A 168 17.92 4.81 -10.81
CA SER A 168 17.84 6.26 -10.62
C SER A 168 16.39 6.79 -10.72
N ALA A 169 15.61 6.33 -11.70
CA ALA A 169 14.23 6.74 -11.85
C ALA A 169 13.34 6.23 -10.70
N LEU A 170 13.51 4.97 -10.29
CA LEU A 170 12.80 4.40 -9.13
C LEU A 170 13.14 5.14 -7.84
N ASN A 171 14.40 5.52 -7.64
CA ASN A 171 14.82 6.29 -6.47
C ASN A 171 14.21 7.69 -6.45
N GLU A 172 14.17 8.39 -7.58
CA GLU A 172 13.50 9.70 -7.66
C GLU A 172 12.00 9.58 -7.33
N ILE A 173 11.31 8.61 -7.91
CA ILE A 173 9.90 8.33 -7.60
C ILE A 173 9.75 8.02 -6.11
N THR A 174 10.62 7.20 -5.54
CA THR A 174 10.60 6.83 -4.13
C THR A 174 10.75 8.04 -3.22
N GLN A 175 11.69 8.94 -3.50
CA GLN A 175 11.87 10.18 -2.73
C GLN A 175 10.64 11.09 -2.80
N ASN A 176 10.04 11.21 -3.99
CA ASN A 176 8.80 11.96 -4.16
C ASN A 176 7.62 11.34 -3.39
N ILE A 177 7.54 10.00 -3.34
CA ILE A 177 6.56 9.27 -2.53
C ILE A 177 6.78 9.51 -1.04
N TYR A 178 8.03 9.40 -0.55
CA TYR A 178 8.36 9.71 0.84
C TYR A 178 7.91 11.12 1.21
N SER A 179 8.24 12.13 0.41
CA SER A 179 7.84 13.50 0.67
C SER A 179 6.32 13.68 0.73
N LYS A 180 5.59 13.05 -0.20
CA LYS A 180 4.13 13.18 -0.31
C LYS A 180 3.35 12.39 0.76
N TYR A 181 3.84 11.22 1.13
CA TYR A 181 3.12 10.24 1.96
C TYR A 181 3.76 9.99 3.33
N GLN A 182 4.74 10.81 3.75
CA GLN A 182 5.43 10.71 5.05
C GLN A 182 4.49 10.62 6.25
N GLU A 183 3.30 11.24 6.17
CA GLU A 183 2.35 11.24 7.29
C GLU A 183 1.68 9.88 7.53
N TYR A 184 1.66 8.97 6.55
CA TYR A 184 0.97 7.68 6.63
C TYR A 184 1.78 6.65 7.43
N THR A 185 1.99 6.93 8.71
CA THR A 185 2.67 6.05 9.67
C THR A 185 1.67 5.13 10.39
N ALA A 186 2.18 4.06 11.01
CA ALA A 186 1.35 3.18 11.83
C ALA A 186 0.68 3.96 12.97
N THR A 187 1.45 4.79 13.69
CA THR A 187 0.92 5.67 14.75
C THR A 187 -0.20 6.55 14.26
N LYS A 188 -0.03 7.22 13.12
CA LYS A 188 -1.08 8.09 12.57
C LYS A 188 -2.32 7.28 12.20
N LEU A 189 -2.17 6.12 11.56
CA LEU A 189 -3.30 5.25 11.21
C LEU A 189 -4.07 4.80 12.47
N ILE A 190 -3.36 4.43 13.54
CA ILE A 190 -3.96 4.03 14.81
C ILE A 190 -4.69 5.21 15.46
N GLN A 191 -4.06 6.39 15.52
CA GLN A 191 -4.64 7.59 16.10
C GLN A 191 -5.88 8.06 15.33
N ASP A 192 -5.78 8.15 13.99
CA ASP A 192 -6.90 8.54 13.13
C ASP A 192 -8.04 7.53 13.21
N THR A 193 -7.72 6.22 13.28
CA THR A 193 -8.72 5.18 13.52
C THR A 193 -9.40 5.35 14.87
N TRP A 194 -8.63 5.54 15.94
CA TRP A 194 -9.17 5.71 17.28
C TRP A 194 -10.12 6.91 17.34
N ASN A 195 -9.71 8.05 16.79
CA ASN A 195 -10.52 9.28 16.72
C ASN A 195 -11.73 9.16 15.79
N TYR A 196 -11.65 8.31 14.76
CA TYR A 196 -12.79 8.01 13.91
C TYR A 196 -13.82 7.14 14.64
N LEU A 197 -13.38 6.15 15.40
CA LEU A 197 -14.23 5.22 16.13
C LEU A 197 -14.89 5.89 17.35
N PHE A 198 -14.11 6.64 18.13
CA PHE A 198 -14.51 7.20 19.41
C PHE A 198 -14.57 8.72 19.36
N ASN A 199 -15.74 9.27 19.68
CA ASN A 199 -15.95 10.73 19.76
C ASN A 199 -16.16 11.21 21.21
N SER A 200 -16.00 10.32 22.20
CA SER A 200 -16.22 10.64 23.61
C SER A 200 -14.98 11.25 24.27
N PRO A 201 -15.17 12.23 25.17
CA PRO A 201 -14.09 12.77 25.99
C PRO A 201 -13.36 11.72 26.84
N LEU A 202 -14.00 10.57 27.10
CA LEU A 202 -13.46 9.48 27.92
C LEU A 202 -12.41 8.62 27.19
N LEU A 203 -12.38 8.70 25.86
CA LEU A 203 -11.52 7.89 24.99
C LEU A 203 -10.64 8.80 24.13
N LYS A 204 -10.01 9.81 24.72
CA LYS A 204 -8.98 10.59 24.02
C LYS A 204 -7.74 9.73 23.79
N PHE A 205 -7.17 9.80 22.60
CA PHE A 205 -6.05 8.94 22.20
C PHE A 205 -4.88 9.00 23.19
N GLU A 206 -4.49 10.20 23.58
CA GLU A 206 -3.31 10.50 24.41
C GLU A 206 -3.45 9.97 25.85
N GLU A 207 -4.69 9.76 26.31
CA GLU A 207 -4.98 9.24 27.64
C GLU A 207 -4.85 7.71 27.71
N HIS A 208 -4.98 7.02 26.56
CA HIS A 208 -5.03 5.55 26.47
C HIS A 208 -3.80 4.95 25.78
N TRP A 209 -3.13 5.70 24.93
CA TRP A 209 -1.94 5.26 24.20
C TRP A 209 -0.70 5.99 24.70
N GLU A 210 0.42 5.28 24.68
CA GLU A 210 1.75 5.83 24.88
C GLU A 210 2.50 5.82 23.56
N VAL A 211 3.15 6.94 23.27
CA VAL A 211 3.96 7.15 22.08
C VAL A 211 5.39 7.37 22.58
N ASP A 212 6.35 6.67 22.01
CA ASP A 212 7.76 6.79 22.37
C ASP A 212 8.40 8.07 21.79
N GLU A 213 9.70 8.24 22.06
CA GLU A 213 10.48 9.39 21.60
C GLU A 213 10.62 9.46 20.07
N LEU A 214 10.41 8.34 19.37
CA LEU A 214 10.46 8.24 17.91
C LEU A 214 9.10 8.54 17.26
N GLY A 215 8.06 8.76 18.06
CA GLY A 215 6.70 8.96 17.56
C GLY A 215 5.95 7.67 17.26
N GLU A 216 6.45 6.52 17.74
CA GLU A 216 5.83 5.21 17.55
C GLU A 216 4.95 4.83 18.74
N VAL A 217 3.80 4.22 18.47
CA VAL A 217 2.93 3.69 19.53
C VAL A 217 3.66 2.56 20.24
N SER A 218 3.91 2.71 21.54
CA SER A 218 4.68 1.75 22.33
C SER A 218 3.80 0.85 23.20
N HIS A 219 2.76 1.42 23.82
CA HIS A 219 1.94 0.69 24.77
C HIS A 219 0.51 1.23 24.88
N TYR A 220 -0.42 0.32 25.19
CA TYR A 220 -1.80 0.66 25.56
C TYR A 220 -1.96 0.66 27.09
N LYS A 221 -2.39 1.78 27.67
CA LYS A 221 -2.53 2.00 29.13
C LYS A 221 -3.75 1.27 29.71
N TYR A 222 -3.61 -0.04 29.91
CA TYR A 222 -4.68 -0.93 30.34
C TYR A 222 -5.43 -0.50 31.63
N GLU A 223 -4.71 0.08 32.60
CA GLU A 223 -5.33 0.53 33.86
C GLU A 223 -6.38 1.64 33.67
N LYS A 224 -6.28 2.42 32.58
CA LYS A 224 -7.29 3.42 32.21
C LYS A 224 -8.53 2.78 31.61
N LEU A 225 -8.36 1.71 30.82
CA LEU A 225 -9.46 0.96 30.22
C LEU A 225 -10.42 0.41 31.28
N LYS A 226 -9.89 -0.26 32.32
CA LYS A 226 -10.71 -0.82 33.42
C LYS A 226 -11.59 0.23 34.10
N LYS A 227 -11.08 1.45 34.26
CA LYS A 227 -11.80 2.56 34.90
C LYS A 227 -12.92 3.14 34.02
N VAL A 228 -12.71 3.15 32.71
CA VAL A 228 -13.61 3.81 31.76
C VAL A 228 -14.63 2.85 31.16
N ALA A 229 -14.30 1.55 31.03
CA ALA A 229 -15.08 0.56 30.29
C ALA A 229 -16.57 0.50 30.66
N PHE A 230 -16.92 0.59 31.95
CA PHE A 230 -18.32 0.56 32.42
C PHE A 230 -19.10 1.85 32.16
N SER A 231 -18.40 2.97 31.92
CA SER A 231 -19.01 4.28 31.66
C SER A 231 -19.28 4.51 30.16
N LEU A 232 -18.81 3.61 29.30
CA LEU A 232 -18.98 3.71 27.86
C LEU A 232 -20.39 3.31 27.43
N CYS A 233 -20.91 4.01 26.41
CA CYS A 233 -22.17 3.59 25.79
C CYS A 233 -21.99 2.24 25.07
N SER A 234 -23.10 1.54 24.80
CA SER A 234 -23.09 0.22 24.18
C SER A 234 -22.35 0.15 22.83
N HIS A 235 -22.41 1.23 22.04
CA HIS A 235 -21.75 1.32 20.75
C HIS A 235 -20.23 1.46 20.90
N GLU A 236 -19.77 2.32 21.83
CA GLU A 236 -18.35 2.51 22.12
C GLU A 236 -17.72 1.25 22.71
N ARG A 237 -18.43 0.55 23.61
CA ARG A 237 -17.97 -0.76 24.11
C ARG A 237 -17.78 -1.75 22.97
N THR A 238 -18.73 -1.83 22.05
CA THR A 238 -18.63 -2.74 20.89
C THR A 238 -17.43 -2.42 20.01
N PHE A 239 -17.20 -1.15 19.66
CA PHE A 239 -16.02 -0.76 18.86
C PHE A 239 -14.71 -1.01 19.60
N LEU A 240 -14.67 -0.78 20.90
CA LEU A 240 -13.48 -0.99 21.71
C LEU A 240 -13.14 -2.47 21.82
N ILE A 241 -14.14 -3.35 21.98
CA ILE A 241 -13.96 -4.81 21.91
C ILE A 241 -13.41 -5.21 20.54
N LEU A 242 -14.03 -4.76 19.45
CA LEU A 242 -13.57 -5.07 18.10
C LEU A 242 -12.13 -4.59 17.87
N PHE A 243 -11.81 -3.36 18.27
CA PHE A 243 -10.47 -2.78 18.13
C PHE A 243 -9.42 -3.52 18.96
N MET A 244 -9.71 -3.76 20.24
CA MET A 244 -8.75 -4.38 21.16
C MET A 244 -8.59 -5.88 20.92
N SER A 245 -9.54 -6.54 20.26
CA SER A 245 -9.41 -7.95 19.90
C SER A 245 -8.18 -8.23 19.03
N ASN A 246 -7.74 -7.24 18.24
CA ASN A 246 -6.50 -7.30 17.48
C ASN A 246 -5.24 -7.08 18.35
N TYR A 247 -5.34 -6.32 19.44
CA TYR A 247 -4.21 -6.02 20.34
C TYR A 247 -3.85 -7.22 21.22
N ASN A 248 -4.81 -7.72 22.00
CA ASN A 248 -4.61 -8.87 22.87
C ASN A 248 -5.96 -9.45 23.33
N SER A 249 -6.25 -10.70 22.94
CA SER A 249 -7.51 -11.37 23.27
C SER A 249 -7.69 -11.65 24.77
N HIS A 250 -6.61 -11.89 25.51
CA HIS A 250 -6.66 -12.10 26.97
C HIS A 250 -7.07 -10.82 27.70
N ILE A 251 -6.45 -9.70 27.33
CA ILE A 251 -6.78 -8.37 27.89
C ILE A 251 -8.25 -8.01 27.59
N CYS A 252 -8.74 -8.34 26.40
CA CYS A 252 -10.15 -8.12 26.06
C CYS A 252 -11.10 -8.92 26.96
N ASN A 253 -10.79 -10.20 27.16
CA ASN A 253 -11.64 -11.11 27.94
C ASN A 253 -11.67 -10.77 29.44
N GLU A 254 -10.63 -10.10 29.96
CA GLU A 254 -10.63 -9.63 31.35
C GLU A 254 -11.54 -8.42 31.58
N VAL A 255 -11.79 -7.60 30.56
CA VAL A 255 -12.54 -6.34 30.69
C VAL A 255 -13.97 -6.47 30.20
N TYR A 256 -14.22 -7.32 29.20
CA TYR A 256 -15.50 -7.38 28.49
C TYR A 256 -16.08 -8.79 28.44
N ASN A 257 -17.40 -8.86 28.55
CA ASN A 257 -18.17 -10.08 28.31
C ASN A 257 -18.81 -10.04 26.91
N LEU A 258 -19.16 -11.21 26.36
CA LEU A 258 -19.90 -11.30 25.09
C LEU A 258 -21.23 -10.51 25.12
N ASN A 259 -21.85 -10.41 26.29
CA ASN A 259 -23.08 -9.65 26.50
C ASN A 259 -22.89 -8.12 26.36
N ASP A 260 -21.64 -7.62 26.36
CA ASP A 260 -21.33 -6.20 26.13
C ASP A 260 -21.35 -5.84 24.63
N ILE A 261 -21.36 -6.83 23.73
CA ILE A 261 -21.49 -6.63 22.29
C ILE A 261 -22.95 -6.35 21.95
N SER A 262 -23.25 -5.12 21.57
CA SER A 262 -24.60 -4.74 21.19
C SER A 262 -24.82 -4.96 19.70
N MET A 263 -25.67 -5.93 19.36
CA MET A 263 -25.98 -6.22 17.95
C MET A 263 -26.65 -5.04 17.23
N HIS A 264 -27.31 -4.13 17.94
CA HIS A 264 -27.90 -2.91 17.35
C HIS A 264 -26.87 -1.94 16.75
N VAL A 265 -25.61 -2.02 17.20
CA VAL A 265 -24.49 -1.23 16.67
C VAL A 265 -24.21 -1.58 15.20
N SER A 266 -24.43 -2.85 14.82
CA SER A 266 -24.27 -3.32 13.45
C SER A 266 -25.27 -2.69 12.47
N ILE A 267 -26.40 -2.21 12.98
CA ILE A 267 -27.48 -1.61 12.19
C ILE A 267 -27.27 -0.09 12.06
N SER A 268 -26.90 0.59 13.14
CA SER A 268 -26.81 2.07 13.17
C SER A 268 -25.44 2.61 12.74
N LYS A 269 -24.38 1.78 12.77
CA LYS A 269 -22.99 2.17 12.51
C LYS A 269 -22.22 1.16 11.65
N ARG A 270 -22.89 0.56 10.67
CA ARG A 270 -22.33 -0.44 9.74
C ARG A 270 -20.98 -0.03 9.14
N ASP A 271 -20.83 1.22 8.73
CA ASP A 271 -19.61 1.72 8.08
C ASP A 271 -18.37 1.67 8.98
N LYS A 272 -18.54 1.87 10.30
CA LYS A 272 -17.44 1.78 11.27
C LYS A 272 -17.01 0.33 11.49
N ILE A 273 -17.96 -0.60 11.53
CA ILE A 273 -17.64 -2.03 11.65
C ILE A 273 -16.93 -2.51 10.39
N ALA A 274 -17.48 -2.19 9.21
CA ALA A 274 -16.87 -2.53 7.93
C ALA A 274 -15.44 -1.97 7.84
N TYR A 275 -15.21 -0.74 8.31
CA TYR A 275 -13.89 -0.13 8.39
C TYR A 275 -12.93 -0.89 9.32
N ILE A 276 -13.33 -1.25 10.55
CA ILE A 276 -12.47 -2.02 11.47
C ILE A 276 -12.11 -3.38 10.86
N THR A 277 -13.08 -4.05 10.26
CA THR A 277 -12.86 -5.34 9.59
C THR A 277 -11.86 -5.18 8.44
N GLU A 278 -12.04 -4.18 7.57
CA GLU A 278 -11.11 -3.85 6.48
C GLU A 278 -9.71 -3.51 7.00
N LEU A 279 -9.60 -2.75 8.09
CA LEU A 279 -8.32 -2.37 8.69
C LEU A 279 -7.52 -3.58 9.16
N PHE A 280 -8.16 -4.51 9.88
CA PHE A 280 -7.47 -5.68 10.42
C PHE A 280 -7.35 -6.83 9.43
N ASP A 281 -8.15 -6.87 8.37
CA ASP A 281 -7.91 -7.75 7.23
C ASP A 281 -6.61 -7.34 6.52
N ARG A 282 -6.44 -6.04 6.27
CA ARG A 282 -5.22 -5.51 5.64
C ARG A 282 -4.00 -5.49 6.57
N TYR A 283 -4.18 -5.18 7.85
CA TYR A 283 -3.12 -5.16 8.85
C TYR A 283 -3.46 -6.01 10.08
N PRO A 284 -3.38 -7.36 9.97
CA PRO A 284 -3.73 -8.26 11.06
C PRO A 284 -2.88 -8.11 12.32
N LEU A 285 -1.68 -7.54 12.21
CA LEU A 285 -0.75 -7.34 13.31
C LEU A 285 -0.53 -5.85 13.64
N LEU A 286 -1.42 -4.96 13.17
CA LEU A 286 -1.28 -3.51 13.36
C LEU A 286 -1.02 -3.15 14.82
N LEU A 287 -1.75 -3.80 15.74
CA LEU A 287 -1.65 -3.54 17.17
C LEU A 287 -0.69 -4.48 17.92
N GLN A 288 -0.09 -5.46 17.26
CA GLN A 288 0.77 -6.47 17.90
C GLN A 288 2.26 -6.18 17.72
N ASN A 289 2.62 -5.47 16.65
CA ASN A 289 4.01 -5.18 16.29
C ASN A 289 4.73 -4.25 17.27
N PHE A 290 4.06 -3.64 18.25
CA PHE A 290 4.71 -2.81 19.29
C PHE A 290 5.59 -3.61 20.26
N ARG A 291 5.55 -4.95 20.17
CA ARG A 291 6.26 -5.86 21.08
C ARG A 291 7.48 -6.55 20.45
N SER A 292 7.78 -6.35 19.17
CA SER A 292 8.85 -7.08 18.48
C SER A 292 10.25 -6.46 18.57
N GLU A 293 10.45 -5.45 19.42
CA GLU A 293 11.79 -4.96 19.78
C GLU A 293 11.94 -4.91 21.31
N LYS A 294 12.05 -6.07 21.94
CA LYS A 294 12.76 -6.27 23.23
C LYS A 294 13.46 -7.62 23.24
#